data_AF-A0A819XYW3-F1
#
_entry.id   AF-A0A819XYW3-F1
#
_cell.length_a   1.000
_cell.length_b   1.000
_cell.length_c   1.000
_cell.angle_alpha   90.00
_cell.angle_beta   90.00
_cell.angle_gamma   90.00
#
_symmetry.space_group_name_H-M   'P 1'
#
loop_
_entity.id
_entity.type
_entity.pdbx_description
1 polymer ?
#
loop_
_entity_poly.entity_id
_entity_poly.type
_entity_poly.pdbx_seq_one_letter_code
_entity_poly.pdbx_strand_id
1 'polypeptide(L)' 'MSQWNQSQQFFERLLNDSNNNNEDLAKIERSLGEVLQWKGEWSEAQKYYDRAYDRIMNTKPTQIKDLTDILFNI' A
#
# COMPACT_ATOMS: atom_id res chain seq x y z
N MET A 1 -16.05 -4.36 20.83
CA MET A 1 -15.44 -4.44 19.49
C MET A 1 -13.94 -4.62 19.67
N SER A 2 -13.30 -5.57 18.97
CA SER A 2 -11.85 -5.79 19.09
C SER A 2 -11.08 -4.57 18.57
N GLN A 3 -9.94 -4.22 19.17
CA GLN A 3 -9.11 -3.05 18.80
C GLN A 3 -8.74 -3.09 17.30
N TRP A 4 -8.60 -4.29 16.73
CA TRP A 4 -8.37 -4.53 15.30
C TRP A 4 -9.51 -4.04 14.41
N ASN A 5 -10.77 -4.18 14.83
CA ASN A 5 -11.91 -3.69 14.06
C ASN A 5 -11.96 -2.16 14.04
N GLN A 6 -11.56 -1.51 15.15
CA GLN A 6 -11.47 -0.06 15.21
C GLN A 6 -10.32 0.45 14.33
N SER A 7 -9.18 -0.23 14.37
CA SER A 7 -8.03 0.07 13.52
C SER A 7 -8.37 -0.08 12.03
N GLN A 8 -9.04 -1.17 11.65
CA GLN A 8 -9.51 -1.40 10.28
C GLN A 8 -10.41 -0.27 9.80
N GLN A 9 -11.45 0.08 10.58
CA GLN A 9 -12.37 1.16 10.21
C GLN A 9 -11.68 2.53 10.09
N PHE A 10 -10.68 2.81 10.94
CA PHE A 10 -9.90 4.04 10.86
C PHE A 10 -9.11 4.11 9.56
N PHE A 11 -8.39 3.04 9.21
CA PHE A 11 -7.59 3.01 7.98
C PHE A 11 -8.45 2.96 6.71
N GLU A 12 -9.62 2.30 6.72
CA GLU A 12 -10.57 2.35 5.60
C GLU A 12 -11.11 3.76 5.34
N ARG A 13 -11.40 4.52 6.41
CA ARG A 13 -11.76 5.94 6.27
C ARG A 13 -10.62 6.77 5.72
N LEU A 14 -9.40 6.53 6.22
CA LEU A 14 -8.22 7.24 5.77
C LEU A 14 -7.92 6.93 4.29
N LEU A 15 -8.11 5.68 3.86
CA LEU A 15 -7.93 5.27 2.47
C LEU A 15 -8.91 5.97 1.51
N ASN A 16 -10.13 6.26 1.97
CA ASN A 16 -11.15 6.96 1.21
C ASN A 16 -10.97 8.49 1.21
N ASP A 17 -10.02 9.03 1.99
CA ASP A 17 -9.69 10.46 1.94
C ASP A 17 -8.93 10.76 0.65
N SER A 18 -9.44 11.73 -0.12
CA SER A 18 -8.93 12.11 -1.44
C SER A 18 -7.60 12.87 -1.40
N ASN A 19 -7.11 13.23 -0.21
CA ASN A 19 -5.88 14.01 -0.05
C ASN A 19 -4.60 13.17 0.02
N ASN A 20 -4.69 11.84 0.03
CA ASN A 20 -3.51 11.00 0.17
C ASN A 20 -2.74 10.88 -1.15
N ASN A 21 -1.43 11.11 -1.10
CA ASN A 21 -0.54 10.75 -2.21
C ASN A 21 -0.39 9.21 -2.30
N ASN A 22 0.17 8.72 -3.40
CA ASN A 22 0.33 7.28 -3.61
C ASN A 22 1.22 6.59 -2.56
N GLU A 23 2.18 7.30 -1.95
CA GLU A 23 3.05 6.75 -0.89
C GLU A 23 2.27 6.57 0.42
N ASP A 24 1.45 7.55 0.78
CA ASP A 24 0.58 7.52 1.96
C ASP A 24 -0.51 6.45 1.78
N LEU A 25 -1.12 6.35 0.60
CA LEU A 25 -2.04 5.26 0.26
C LEU A 25 -1.36 3.89 0.43
N ALA A 26 -0.12 3.73 -0.02
CA ALA A 26 0.60 2.46 0.16
C ALA A 26 0.86 2.12 1.64
N LYS A 27 1.20 3.11 2.47
CA LYS A 27 1.37 2.92 3.92
C LYS A 27 0.07 2.52 4.60
N ILE A 28 -1.05 3.14 4.19
CA ILE A 28 -2.39 2.82 4.71
C ILE A 28 -2.78 1.39 4.32
N GLU A 29 -2.58 1.02 3.04
CA GLU A 29 -2.89 -0.32 2.55
C GLU A 29 -2.05 -1.39 3.24
N ARG A 30 -0.75 -1.15 3.46
CA ARG A 30 0.09 -2.05 4.26
C ARG A 30 -0.45 -2.22 5.68
N SER A 31 -0.86 -1.13 6.32
CA SER A 31 -1.42 -1.16 7.68
C SER A 31 -2.73 -1.94 7.76
N LEU A 32 -3.59 -1.85 6.73
CA LEU A 32 -4.78 -2.70 6.61
C LEU A 32 -4.42 -4.17 6.47
N GLY A 33 -3.40 -4.48 5.66
CA GLY A 33 -2.86 -5.84 5.53
C GLY A 33 -2.42 -6.42 6.88
N GLU A 34 -1.67 -5.64 7.67
CA GLU A 34 -1.22 -6.04 9.01
C GLU A 34 -2.40 -6.31 9.95
N VAL A 35 -3.41 -5.43 9.97
CA VAL A 35 -4.61 -5.62 10.79
C VAL A 35 -5.35 -6.91 10.41
N LEU A 36 -5.50 -7.19 9.12
CA LEU A 36 -6.16 -8.40 8.63
C LEU A 36 -5.35 -9.66 8.94
N GLN A 37 -4.01 -9.58 8.85
CA GLN A 37 -3.12 -10.63 9.31
C GLN A 37 -3.33 -10.94 10.80
N TRP A 38 -3.40 -9.92 11.66
CA TRP A 38 -3.67 -10.10 13.09
C TRP A 38 -5.05 -10.69 13.38
N LYS A 39 -6.02 -10.48 12.48
CA LYS A 39 -7.35 -11.12 12.53
C LYS A 39 -7.38 -12.55 11.97
N GLY A 40 -6.29 -13.02 11.36
CA GLY A 40 -6.21 -14.31 10.68
C GLY A 40 -6.77 -14.33 9.26
N GLU A 41 -7.11 -13.16 8.70
CA GLU A 41 -7.68 -12.97 7.36
C GLU A 41 -6.56 -12.83 6.30
N TRP A 42 -5.71 -13.85 6.19
CA TRP A 42 -4.49 -13.80 5.38
C TRP A 42 -4.73 -13.53 3.88
N SER A 43 -5.78 -14.12 3.30
CA SER A 43 -6.13 -13.90 1.89
C SER A 43 -6.52 -12.45 1.61
N GLU A 44 -7.18 -11.81 2.58
CA GLU A 44 -7.59 -10.41 2.47
C GLU A 44 -6.38 -9.50 2.68
N ALA A 45 -5.53 -9.83 3.66
CA ALA A 45 -4.27 -9.13 3.92
C ALA A 45 -3.35 -9.09 2.69
N GLN A 46 -3.22 -10.22 1.98
CA GLN A 46 -2.41 -10.32 0.77
C GLN A 46 -2.84 -9.31 -0.30
N LYS A 47 -4.16 -9.16 -0.55
CA LYS A 47 -4.67 -8.19 -1.54
C LYS A 47 -4.26 -6.76 -1.20
N TYR A 48 -4.25 -6.41 0.09
CA TYR A 48 -3.85 -5.07 0.55
C TYR A 48 -2.34 -4.87 0.40
N TYR A 49 -1.52 -5.89 0.67
CA TYR A 49 -0.08 -5.83 0.43
C TYR A 49 0.26 -5.70 -1.06
N ASP A 50 -0.42 -6.45 -1.93
CA ASP A 50 -0.21 -6.37 -3.38
C ASP A 50 -0.52 -4.96 -3.90
N ARG A 51 -1.65 -4.37 -3.46
CA ARG A 51 -2.00 -2.98 -3.81
C ARG A 51 -0.97 -1.96 -3.31
N ALA A 52 -0.50 -2.11 -2.07
CA ALA A 52 0.52 -1.23 -1.51
C ALA A 52 1.81 -1.30 -2.34
N TYR A 53 2.20 -2.50 -2.74
CA TYR A 53 3.35 -2.75 -3.59
C TYR A 53 3.18 -2.12 -4.98
N ASP A 54 2.03 -2.31 -5.62
CA ASP A 54 1.71 -1.73 -6.92
C ASP A 54 1.75 -0.20 -6.87
N ARG A 55 1.25 0.44 -5.82
CA ARG A 55 1.32 1.91 -5.68
C ARG A 55 2.75 2.41 -5.55
N ILE A 56 3.60 1.71 -4.80
CA ILE A 56 5.03 2.04 -4.67
C ILE A 56 5.75 1.81 -6.00
N MET A 57 5.45 0.73 -6.70
CA MET A 57 6.07 0.41 -7.99
C MET A 57 5.59 1.31 -9.13
N ASN A 58 4.35 1.80 -9.07
CA ASN A 58 3.78 2.77 -10.02
C ASN A 58 4.18 4.22 -9.70
N THR A 59 4.67 4.51 -8.49
CA THR A 59 5.30 5.81 -8.18
C THR A 59 6.80 5.84 -8.45
N LYS A 60 7.48 4.68 -8.37
CA LYS A 60 8.90 4.53 -8.71
C LYS A 60 9.26 4.16 -10.16
N PRO A 61 8.35 3.95 -11.14
CA PRO A 61 8.74 3.47 -12.46
C PRO A 61 9.55 4.53 -13.19
N THR A 62 9.40 5.82 -12.84
CA THR A 62 10.24 6.91 -13.33
C THR A 62 11.70 6.72 -12.94
N GLN A 63 12.01 6.33 -11.70
CA GLN A 63 13.41 6.13 -11.28
C GLN A 63 14.05 4.92 -11.94
N ILE A 64 13.32 3.81 -12.09
CA ILE A 64 13.85 2.61 -12.76
C ILE A 64 14.00 2.86 -14.25
N LYS A 65 13.04 3.53 -14.88
CA LYS A 65 13.11 3.89 -16.31
C LYS A 65 14.25 4.86 -16.60
N ASP A 66 14.41 5.90 -15.79
CA ASP A 66 15.52 6.85 -15.89
C ASP A 66 16.87 6.13 -15.70
N LEU A 67 16.97 5.20 -14.75
CA LEU A 67 18.19 4.40 -14.56
C LEU A 67 18.47 3.49 -15.76
N THR A 68 17.44 2.84 -16.32
CA THR A 68 17.60 1.98 -17.49
C THR A 68 17.97 2.78 -18.74
N ASP A 69 17.41 3.97 -18.93
CA ASP A 69 17.74 4.84 -20.06
C ASP A 69 19.19 5.37 -19.95
N ILE A 70 19.71 5.58 -18.74
CA ILE A 70 21.12 5.96 -18.52
C ILE A 70 22.05 4.74 -18.72
N LEU A 71 21.69 3.56 -18.20
CA LEU A 71 22.54 2.36 -18.27
C LEU A 71 22.58 1.73 -19.67
N PHE A 72 21.56 1.91 -20.50
CA PHE A 72 21.55 1.42 -21.89
C PHE A 72 22.21 2.37 -22.91
N ASN A 73 22.63 3.57 -22.49
CA ASN A 73 23.29 4.57 -23.35
C ASN A 73 24.80 4.75 -23.08
N ILE A 74 25.46 3.75 -22.47
CA ILE A 74 26.92 3.68 -22.29
C ILE A 74 27.45 2.46 -23.05
#